data_AF-A0A1I7T6G2-F1
#
_entry.id   AF-A0A1I7T6G2-F1
#
_cell.length_a   1.000
_cell.length_b   1.000
_cell.length_c   1.000
_cell.angle_alpha   90.00
_cell.angle_beta   90.00
_cell.angle_gamma   90.00
#
_symmetry.space_group_name_H-M   'P 1'
#
loop_
_entity.id
_entity.type
_entity.pdbx_description
1 polymer ?
#
loop_
_entity_poly.entity_id
_entity_poly.type
_entity_poly.pdbx_seq_one_letter_code
_entity_poly.pdbx_strand_id
1 'polypeptide(L)'
;MDCTEDKHDQAEEEFTVEHPQLFPLMEPIDSGNTFESGPLYYECYETVVTSIAQPQWSPPKQNLEATTEVPMFASCTLCQKVKAKSLTKRVASYDEKVMLALGFCLNKKLSMDECKKLVTRSQPPVCIVHTTEAAHEICKALSIKKTRELLACSPDTLHKLLVIVRALSKHLNSQNFGERMYKVIIRNKINLNEEAVSEENETIEKPPMEFCPRERQLSKPIRRRCAVCSEAKSPHTVKEVASGNEKMIVMIGRYLRGYCTIAAARISSNLVGSIRICHKHFREAIQSIQEALDIRQNNETVTYSQEAMSQLIVIVNELRPLLSTPQFIAVFQEFVTSNQLSIEYDRTYENRNPTNFLQQDSSIEPSNCMN
;
A
#
# COMPACT_ATOMS: atom_id res chain seq x y z
N MET A 1 38.25 -25.24 59.90
CA MET A 1 38.52 -24.59 58.61
C MET A 1 37.26 -23.84 58.28
N ASP A 2 37.37 -22.52 58.39
CA ASP A 2 36.29 -21.54 58.51
C ASP A 2 35.42 -21.40 57.27
N CYS A 3 34.13 -21.21 57.53
CA CYS A 3 33.14 -20.68 56.59
C CYS A 3 33.11 -19.16 56.76
N THR A 4 33.48 -18.41 55.72
CA THR A 4 33.32 -16.95 55.68
C THR A 4 32.01 -16.58 54.99
N GLU A 5 31.16 -15.88 55.74
CA GLU A 5 29.95 -15.18 55.29
C GLU A 5 30.34 -13.84 54.65
N ASP A 6 29.95 -13.61 53.39
CA ASP A 6 30.01 -12.28 52.77
C ASP A 6 28.67 -11.57 52.93
N LYS A 7 28.68 -10.50 53.73
CA LYS A 7 27.59 -9.52 53.84
C LYS A 7 27.83 -8.42 52.80
N HIS A 8 26.87 -8.24 51.90
CA HIS A 8 26.84 -7.10 50.99
C HIS A 8 25.88 -6.05 51.56
N ASP A 9 26.45 -4.94 52.03
CA ASP A 9 25.73 -3.72 52.38
C ASP A 9 25.23 -3.03 51.10
N GLN A 10 23.92 -2.75 51.05
CA GLN A 10 23.32 -1.87 50.05
C GLN A 10 23.11 -0.49 50.70
N ALA A 11 23.80 0.51 50.16
CA ALA A 11 23.55 1.91 50.46
C ALA A 11 22.29 2.37 49.72
N GLU A 12 21.34 2.93 50.46
CA GLU A 12 20.17 3.62 49.94
C GLU A 12 20.58 5.02 49.46
N GLU A 13 20.54 5.27 48.15
CA GLU A 13 20.65 6.62 47.59
C GLU A 13 19.26 7.28 47.60
N GLU A 14 19.14 8.32 48.42
CA GLU A 14 17.99 9.19 48.58
C GLU A 14 17.84 10.08 47.34
N PHE A 15 16.82 9.84 46.50
CA PHE A 15 16.54 10.62 45.30
C PHE A 15 15.65 11.82 45.66
N THR A 16 16.26 12.99 45.83
CA THR A 16 15.56 14.27 45.99
C THR A 16 15.00 14.74 44.63
N VAL A 17 13.67 14.83 44.55
CA VAL A 17 12.96 15.36 43.38
C VAL A 17 12.88 16.88 43.50
N GLU A 18 13.68 17.60 42.70
CA GLU A 18 13.57 19.05 42.58
C GLU A 18 12.33 19.44 41.74
N HIS A 19 11.51 20.33 42.29
CA HIS A 19 10.35 20.92 41.63
C HIS A 19 10.75 21.79 40.42
N PRO A 20 10.03 21.72 39.29
CA PRO A 20 10.27 22.63 38.16
C PRO A 20 9.89 24.07 38.52
N GLN A 21 10.83 24.99 38.33
CA GLN A 21 10.62 26.42 38.49
C GLN A 21 9.58 26.94 37.48
N LEU A 22 8.61 27.67 38.00
CA LEU A 22 7.61 28.43 37.25
C LEU A 22 8.30 29.56 36.47
N PHE A 23 8.08 29.58 35.15
CA PHE A 23 8.49 30.68 34.28
C PHE A 23 7.69 31.96 34.59
N PRO A 24 8.31 33.17 34.50
CA PRO A 24 7.59 34.42 34.69
C PRO A 24 6.65 34.70 33.51
N LEU A 25 5.44 35.17 33.81
CA LEU A 25 4.51 35.76 32.86
C LEU A 25 5.18 36.94 32.13
N MET A 26 5.27 36.86 30.80
CA MET A 26 5.59 38.00 29.95
C MET A 26 4.40 38.97 29.95
N GLU A 27 4.67 40.24 30.24
CA GLU A 27 3.75 41.35 30.09
C GLU A 27 3.43 41.62 28.60
N PRO A 28 2.24 42.16 28.29
CA PRO A 28 1.82 42.40 26.91
C PRO A 28 2.59 43.57 26.29
N ILE A 29 3.15 43.31 25.11
CA ILE A 29 3.80 44.32 24.28
C ILE A 29 2.71 45.17 23.60
N ASP A 30 2.68 46.43 23.98
CA ASP A 30 1.91 47.48 23.33
C ASP A 30 2.48 47.71 21.92
N SER A 31 1.71 47.39 20.89
CA SER A 31 2.08 47.60 19.49
C SER A 31 1.02 48.44 18.80
N GLY A 32 1.07 49.75 19.10
CA GLY A 32 0.54 50.77 18.21
C GLY A 32 1.31 50.74 16.89
N ASN A 33 0.73 50.10 15.87
CA ASN A 33 1.13 50.30 14.49
C ASN A 33 -0.13 50.43 13.64
N THR A 34 -0.48 51.68 13.35
CA THR A 34 -1.42 52.10 12.31
C THR A 34 -0.89 51.67 10.96
N PHE A 35 -1.39 50.55 10.44
CA PHE A 35 -1.20 50.16 9.05
C PHE A 35 -2.44 50.59 8.26
N GLU A 36 -2.26 51.58 7.39
CA GLU A 36 -3.28 52.07 6.46
C GLU A 36 -3.73 50.92 5.54
N SER A 37 -4.97 50.50 5.70
CA SER A 37 -5.64 49.55 4.81
C SER A 37 -6.05 50.26 3.52
N GLY A 38 -5.29 50.04 2.44
CA GLY A 38 -5.76 50.24 1.08
C GLY A 38 -6.84 49.20 0.72
N PRO A 39 -7.80 49.52 -0.16
CA PRO A 39 -8.93 48.64 -0.44
C PRO A 39 -8.49 47.42 -1.26
N LEU A 40 -8.63 46.23 -0.68
CA LEU A 40 -8.62 44.98 -1.44
C LEU A 40 -9.96 44.85 -2.15
N TYR A 41 -9.92 45.04 -3.46
CA TYR A 41 -11.01 44.77 -4.39
C TYR A 41 -11.27 43.24 -4.40
N TYR A 42 -12.27 42.78 -3.65
CA TYR A 42 -12.90 41.47 -3.87
C TYR A 42 -14.24 41.74 -4.55
N GLU A 43 -14.29 41.56 -5.87
CA GLU A 43 -15.56 41.45 -6.57
C GLU A 43 -16.23 40.13 -6.15
N CYS A 44 -17.35 40.29 -5.46
CA CYS A 44 -18.27 39.24 -5.10
C CYS A 44 -19.03 38.80 -6.37
N TYR A 45 -18.71 37.63 -6.92
CA TYR A 45 -19.54 36.99 -7.93
C TYR A 45 -20.53 36.05 -7.24
N GLU A 46 -21.63 36.61 -6.76
CA GLU A 46 -22.88 35.86 -6.65
C GLU A 46 -23.54 35.87 -8.02
N THR A 47 -23.54 34.75 -8.74
CA THR A 47 -24.42 34.60 -9.90
C THR A 47 -24.82 33.14 -10.11
N VAL A 48 -26.08 32.88 -9.74
CA VAL A 48 -27.05 32.04 -10.45
C VAL A 48 -26.61 30.60 -10.75
N VAL A 49 -26.98 29.69 -9.82
CA VAL A 49 -27.18 28.27 -10.12
C VAL A 49 -28.43 28.16 -11.00
N THR A 50 -28.26 28.30 -12.30
CA THR A 50 -29.22 27.76 -13.27
C THR A 50 -28.84 26.32 -13.55
N SER A 51 -29.85 25.46 -13.59
CA SER A 51 -29.77 24.04 -13.94
C SER A 51 -29.13 23.87 -15.32
N ILE A 52 -27.80 23.75 -15.37
CA ILE A 52 -27.07 23.31 -16.55
C ILE A 52 -27.21 21.79 -16.61
N ALA A 53 -27.89 21.30 -17.66
CA ALA A 53 -27.95 19.89 -17.98
C ALA A 53 -26.52 19.32 -18.04
N GLN A 54 -26.26 18.23 -17.30
CA GLN A 54 -24.94 17.63 -17.25
C GLN A 54 -24.48 17.24 -18.65
N PRO A 55 -23.36 17.79 -19.16
CA PRO A 55 -22.77 17.29 -20.39
C PRO A 55 -22.38 15.84 -20.18
N GLN A 56 -22.84 14.98 -21.08
CA GLN A 56 -22.65 13.54 -21.04
C GLN A 56 -21.20 13.22 -21.46
N TRP A 57 -20.23 13.54 -20.61
CA TRP A 57 -18.87 13.02 -20.78
C TRP A 57 -18.93 11.50 -20.63
N SER A 58 -18.81 10.82 -21.77
CA SER A 58 -18.73 9.38 -21.82
C SER A 58 -17.25 9.03 -21.64
N PRO A 59 -16.82 8.34 -20.57
CA PRO A 59 -15.47 7.83 -20.51
C PRO A 59 -15.20 7.01 -21.78
N PRO A 60 -13.99 7.10 -22.36
CA PRO A 60 -13.66 6.38 -23.60
C PRO A 60 -14.01 4.90 -23.44
N LYS A 61 -14.76 4.37 -24.41
CA LYS A 61 -15.22 2.97 -24.41
C LYS A 61 -13.99 2.06 -24.24
N GLN A 62 -13.95 1.33 -23.13
CA GLN A 62 -12.84 0.46 -22.74
C GLN A 62 -12.76 -0.72 -23.73
N ASN A 63 -11.87 -0.64 -24.72
CA ASN A 63 -11.39 -1.81 -25.44
C ASN A 63 -10.14 -2.31 -24.73
N LEU A 64 -10.33 -3.26 -23.81
CA LEU A 64 -9.26 -3.82 -22.99
C LEU A 64 -8.54 -4.91 -23.79
N GLU A 65 -7.50 -4.54 -24.54
CA GLU A 65 -6.64 -5.52 -25.20
C GLU A 65 -5.74 -6.22 -24.16
N ALA A 66 -5.72 -7.55 -24.23
CA ALA A 66 -5.09 -8.43 -23.26
C ALA A 66 -3.55 -8.33 -23.31
N THR A 67 -2.98 -7.54 -22.40
CA THR A 67 -1.54 -7.63 -22.08
C THR A 67 -1.28 -8.88 -21.25
N THR A 68 -0.11 -9.49 -21.39
CA THR A 68 0.30 -10.67 -20.62
C THR A 68 0.50 -10.32 -19.15
N GLU A 69 -0.61 -10.35 -18.40
CA GLU A 69 -0.70 -9.99 -16.99
C GLU A 69 0.07 -10.97 -16.11
N VAL A 70 0.92 -10.43 -15.22
CA VAL A 70 1.41 -11.19 -14.07
C VAL A 70 0.17 -11.69 -13.31
N PRO A 71 0.11 -12.98 -12.90
CA PRO A 71 -1.10 -13.53 -12.31
C PRO A 71 -1.57 -12.64 -11.15
N MET A 72 -2.70 -11.96 -11.38
CA MET A 72 -3.37 -11.06 -10.42
C MET A 72 -3.90 -11.81 -9.20
N PHE A 73 -3.63 -13.11 -9.13
CA PHE A 73 -4.19 -14.03 -8.17
C PHE A 73 -3.10 -14.79 -7.43
N ALA A 74 -3.39 -15.13 -6.19
CA ALA A 74 -2.58 -16.03 -5.38
C ALA A 74 -3.49 -17.10 -4.77
N SER A 75 -3.00 -18.35 -4.71
CA SER A 75 -3.66 -19.41 -3.97
C SER A 75 -3.40 -19.25 -2.49
N CYS A 76 -4.46 -19.26 -1.68
CA CYS A 76 -4.35 -19.21 -0.23
C CYS A 76 -3.81 -20.54 0.30
N THR A 77 -2.79 -20.51 1.16
CA THR A 77 -2.20 -21.72 1.74
C THR A 77 -3.17 -22.51 2.62
N LEU A 78 -4.22 -21.87 3.16
CA LEU A 78 -5.16 -22.49 4.10
C LEU A 78 -6.41 -23.08 3.42
N CYS A 79 -7.10 -22.33 2.55
CA CYS A 79 -8.27 -22.86 1.82
C CYS A 79 -7.96 -23.33 0.40
N GLN A 80 -6.72 -23.15 -0.07
CA GLN A 80 -6.26 -23.49 -1.44
C GLN A 80 -6.98 -22.72 -2.57
N LYS A 81 -8.01 -21.93 -2.25
CA LYS A 81 -8.73 -21.08 -3.20
C LYS A 81 -7.82 -20.00 -3.76
N VAL A 82 -7.93 -19.79 -5.07
CA VAL A 82 -7.27 -18.70 -5.80
C VAL A 82 -8.05 -17.41 -5.54
N LYS A 83 -7.38 -16.38 -5.04
CA LYS A 83 -7.99 -15.09 -4.70
C LYS A 83 -7.17 -13.96 -5.31
N ALA A 84 -7.84 -12.83 -5.58
CA ALA A 84 -7.16 -11.62 -6.04
C ALA A 84 -6.03 -11.25 -5.05
N LYS A 85 -4.91 -10.78 -5.58
CA LYS A 85 -3.73 -10.47 -4.77
C LYS A 85 -4.01 -9.42 -3.69
N SER A 86 -4.94 -8.50 -3.93
CA SER A 86 -5.45 -7.53 -2.96
C SER A 86 -6.15 -8.17 -1.76
N LEU A 87 -6.74 -9.36 -1.94
CA LEU A 87 -7.44 -10.13 -0.90
C LEU A 87 -6.55 -11.17 -0.21
N THR A 88 -5.26 -11.21 -0.58
CA THR A 88 -4.27 -12.12 -0.02
C THR A 88 -3.07 -11.38 0.52
N LYS A 89 -2.58 -11.78 1.69
CA LYS A 89 -1.37 -11.23 2.30
C LYS A 89 -0.30 -12.30 2.36
N ARG A 90 0.96 -11.90 2.16
CA ARG A 90 2.11 -12.74 2.52
C ARG A 90 2.42 -12.60 4.01
N VAL A 91 2.29 -13.68 4.75
CA VAL A 91 2.43 -13.68 6.20
C VAL A 91 3.90 -13.85 6.58
N ALA A 92 4.63 -12.75 6.71
CA ALA A 92 6.07 -12.78 6.97
C ALA A 92 6.42 -12.87 8.46
N SER A 93 5.62 -12.25 9.33
CA SER A 93 5.90 -12.21 10.76
C SER A 93 5.71 -13.59 11.40
N TYR A 94 6.64 -13.97 12.27
CA TYR A 94 6.52 -15.20 13.05
C TYR A 94 5.24 -15.20 13.90
N ASP A 95 4.89 -14.07 14.53
CA ASP A 95 3.70 -13.96 15.37
C ASP A 95 2.40 -14.09 14.59
N GLU A 96 2.36 -13.57 13.35
CA GLU A 96 1.21 -13.75 12.48
C GLU A 96 1.03 -15.23 12.10
N LYS A 97 2.14 -15.93 11.83
CA LYS A 97 2.08 -17.36 11.53
C LYS A 97 1.64 -18.18 12.74
N VAL A 98 2.10 -17.84 13.94
CA VAL A 98 1.64 -18.50 15.17
C VAL A 98 0.17 -18.20 15.44
N MET A 99 -0.28 -16.96 15.27
CA MET A 99 -1.70 -16.60 15.41
C MET A 99 -2.58 -17.43 14.47
N LEU A 100 -2.22 -17.52 13.19
CA LEU A 100 -2.94 -18.35 12.21
C LEU A 100 -2.96 -19.82 12.61
N ALA A 101 -1.80 -20.39 12.94
CA ALA A 101 -1.68 -21.79 13.34
C ALA A 101 -2.51 -22.08 14.61
N LEU A 102 -2.49 -21.18 15.59
CA LEU A 102 -3.24 -21.30 16.83
C LEU A 102 -4.74 -21.23 16.58
N GLY A 103 -5.23 -20.20 15.87
CA GLY A 103 -6.66 -20.05 15.58
C GLY A 103 -7.24 -21.24 14.82
N PHE A 104 -6.53 -21.74 13.81
CA PHE A 104 -6.97 -22.90 13.03
C PHE A 104 -6.85 -24.23 13.80
N CYS A 105 -5.89 -24.34 14.72
CA CYS A 105 -5.82 -25.47 15.64
C CYS A 105 -7.02 -25.48 16.62
N LEU A 106 -7.40 -24.32 17.16
CA LEU A 106 -8.54 -24.20 18.07
C LEU A 106 -9.86 -24.55 17.39
N ASN A 107 -10.01 -24.17 16.13
CA ASN A 107 -11.17 -24.53 15.30
C ASN A 107 -11.08 -25.97 14.73
N LYS A 108 -10.07 -26.76 15.12
CA LYS A 108 -9.84 -28.14 14.66
C LYS A 108 -9.77 -28.28 13.12
N LYS A 109 -9.46 -27.19 12.40
CA LYS A 109 -9.30 -27.17 10.94
C LYS A 109 -7.91 -27.64 10.50
N LEU A 110 -6.92 -27.60 11.39
CA LEU A 110 -5.56 -28.08 11.15
C LEU A 110 -5.10 -28.98 12.31
N SER A 111 -4.36 -30.03 11.97
CA SER A 111 -3.62 -30.84 12.93
C SER A 111 -2.41 -30.09 13.50
N MET A 112 -1.91 -30.54 14.66
CA MET A 112 -0.73 -29.93 15.29
C MET A 112 0.50 -29.94 14.38
N ASP A 113 0.69 -30.97 13.55
CA ASP A 113 1.83 -31.05 12.63
C ASP A 113 1.69 -30.12 11.44
N GLU A 114 0.48 -29.91 10.92
CA GLU A 114 0.20 -28.89 9.91
C GLU A 114 0.43 -27.48 10.45
N CYS A 115 0.03 -27.22 11.70
CA CYS A 115 0.28 -25.96 12.37
C CYS A 115 1.79 -25.68 12.51
N LYS A 116 2.59 -26.68 12.91
CA LYS A 116 4.07 -26.55 12.96
C LYS A 116 4.67 -26.28 11.56
N LYS A 117 4.17 -26.95 10.52
CA LYS A 117 4.58 -26.70 9.13
C LYS A 117 4.22 -25.28 8.68
N LEU A 118 3.05 -24.77 9.08
CA LEU A 118 2.62 -23.40 8.76
C LEU A 118 3.54 -22.35 9.42
N VAL A 119 3.88 -22.54 10.70
CA VAL A 119 4.76 -21.63 11.47
C VAL A 119 6.17 -21.58 10.87
N THR A 120 6.69 -22.69 10.37
CA THR A 120 8.03 -22.78 9.77
C THR A 120 8.08 -22.32 8.31
N ARG A 121 6.95 -22.25 7.62
CA ARG A 121 6.89 -21.83 6.21
C ARG A 121 7.34 -20.38 6.01
N SER A 122 8.06 -20.14 4.92
CA SER A 122 8.48 -18.79 4.52
C SER A 122 7.34 -18.07 3.79
N GLN A 123 6.84 -16.99 4.42
CA GLN A 123 5.86 -16.06 3.86
C GLN A 123 4.65 -16.69 3.13
N PRO A 124 3.89 -17.59 3.78
CA PRO A 124 2.73 -18.20 3.13
C PRO A 124 1.72 -17.12 2.68
N PRO A 125 1.22 -17.19 1.44
CA PRO A 125 0.08 -16.37 1.03
C PRO A 125 -1.17 -16.88 1.74
N VAL A 126 -1.88 -15.99 2.43
CA VAL A 126 -3.10 -16.29 3.19
C VAL A 126 -4.15 -15.23 2.86
N CYS A 127 -5.41 -15.62 2.65
CA CYS A 127 -6.47 -14.64 2.43
C CYS A 127 -6.73 -13.84 3.71
N ILE A 128 -7.16 -12.58 3.55
CA ILE A 128 -7.41 -11.68 4.68
C ILE A 128 -8.48 -12.29 5.61
N VAL A 129 -9.50 -12.93 5.03
CA VAL A 129 -10.59 -13.61 5.77
C VAL A 129 -10.06 -14.59 6.82
N HIS A 130 -9.13 -15.48 6.46
CA HIS A 130 -8.57 -16.43 7.43
C HIS A 130 -7.72 -15.77 8.52
N THR A 131 -7.15 -14.60 8.25
CA THR A 131 -6.42 -13.85 9.27
C THR A 131 -7.39 -13.33 10.33
N THR A 132 -8.54 -12.83 9.89
CA THR A 132 -9.66 -12.43 10.76
C THR A 132 -10.25 -13.62 11.51
N GLU A 133 -10.58 -14.73 10.82
CA GLU A 133 -11.10 -15.95 11.45
C GLU A 133 -10.19 -16.46 12.57
N ALA A 134 -8.88 -16.53 12.31
CA ALA A 134 -7.93 -17.00 13.32
C ALA A 134 -7.91 -16.12 14.58
N ALA A 135 -7.97 -14.80 14.41
CA ALA A 135 -8.05 -13.87 15.54
C ALA A 135 -9.36 -14.05 16.34
N HIS A 136 -10.48 -14.22 15.64
CA HIS A 136 -11.79 -14.43 16.27
C HIS A 136 -11.81 -15.73 17.08
N GLU A 137 -11.27 -16.83 16.55
CA GLU A 137 -11.20 -18.11 17.26
C GLU A 137 -10.34 -18.03 18.53
N ILE A 138 -9.23 -17.27 18.49
CA ILE A 138 -8.40 -17.04 19.68
C ILE A 138 -9.18 -16.25 20.73
N CYS A 139 -9.82 -15.15 20.34
CA CYS A 139 -10.60 -14.32 21.26
C CYS A 139 -11.80 -15.08 21.85
N LYS A 140 -12.48 -15.88 21.03
CA LYS A 140 -13.56 -16.78 21.46
C LYS A 140 -13.05 -17.80 22.49
N ALA A 141 -11.92 -18.45 22.24
CA ALA A 141 -11.32 -19.40 23.18
C ALA A 141 -10.94 -18.75 24.53
N LEU A 142 -10.67 -17.44 24.53
CA LEU A 142 -10.36 -16.64 25.71
C LEU A 142 -11.58 -15.95 26.34
N SER A 143 -12.78 -16.09 25.76
CA SER A 143 -13.98 -15.35 26.16
C SER A 143 -13.81 -13.82 26.14
N ILE A 144 -13.02 -13.32 25.18
CA ILE A 144 -12.73 -11.89 24.99
C ILE A 144 -13.70 -11.31 23.96
N LYS A 145 -14.28 -10.15 24.29
CA LYS A 145 -15.18 -9.41 23.38
C LYS A 145 -14.45 -8.27 22.68
N LYS A 146 -13.49 -7.63 23.35
CA LYS A 146 -12.78 -6.47 22.81
C LYS A 146 -11.29 -6.75 22.68
N THR A 147 -10.68 -6.30 21.59
CA THR A 147 -9.24 -6.50 21.32
C THR A 147 -8.34 -6.08 22.48
N ARG A 148 -8.67 -4.97 23.17
CA ARG A 148 -7.87 -4.46 24.31
C ARG A 148 -7.83 -5.41 25.50
N GLU A 149 -8.84 -6.27 25.68
CA GLU A 149 -8.89 -7.23 26.79
C GLU A 149 -7.80 -8.30 26.68
N LEU A 150 -7.22 -8.52 25.48
CA LEU A 150 -6.05 -9.39 25.30
C LEU A 150 -4.85 -8.96 26.16
N LEU A 151 -4.73 -7.66 26.45
CA LEU A 151 -3.65 -7.13 27.29
C LEU A 151 -3.85 -7.46 28.77
N ALA A 152 -5.06 -7.78 29.19
CA ALA A 152 -5.43 -8.06 30.58
C ALA A 152 -5.67 -9.56 30.84
N CYS A 153 -5.33 -10.44 29.88
CA CYS A 153 -5.49 -11.88 30.04
C CYS A 153 -4.69 -12.43 31.22
N SER A 154 -5.37 -13.04 32.18
CA SER A 154 -4.71 -13.75 33.26
C SER A 154 -4.00 -15.02 32.73
N PRO A 155 -2.91 -15.46 33.37
CA PRO A 155 -2.26 -16.74 33.06
C PRO A 155 -3.22 -17.94 33.14
N ASP A 156 -4.21 -17.89 34.03
CA ASP A 156 -5.20 -18.96 34.20
C ASP A 156 -6.13 -19.08 32.99
N THR A 157 -6.60 -17.95 32.45
CA THR A 157 -7.41 -17.91 31.21
C THR A 157 -6.61 -18.48 30.03
N LEU A 158 -5.30 -18.22 30.02
CA LEU A 158 -4.40 -18.69 28.98
C LEU A 158 -4.00 -20.16 29.13
N HIS A 159 -4.22 -20.80 30.29
CA HIS A 159 -3.60 -22.08 30.61
C HIS A 159 -3.88 -23.18 29.56
N LYS A 160 -5.13 -23.27 29.09
CA LYS A 160 -5.54 -24.22 28.04
C LYS A 160 -4.90 -23.94 26.68
N LEU A 161 -4.78 -22.66 26.32
CA LEU A 161 -4.14 -22.21 25.09
C LEU A 161 -2.63 -22.38 25.13
N LEU A 162 -2.01 -22.20 26.28
CA LEU A 162 -0.56 -22.25 26.45
C LEU A 162 0.03 -23.61 26.14
N VAL A 163 -0.73 -24.69 26.31
CA VAL A 163 -0.30 -26.03 25.88
C VAL A 163 -0.06 -26.06 24.37
N ILE A 164 -1.01 -25.53 23.58
CA ILE A 164 -0.90 -25.44 22.12
C ILE A 164 0.18 -24.42 21.73
N VAL A 165 0.19 -23.25 22.37
CA VAL A 165 1.17 -22.17 22.09
C VAL A 165 2.59 -22.66 22.31
N ARG A 166 2.89 -23.36 23.41
CA ARG A 166 4.22 -23.92 23.69
C ARG A 166 4.65 -24.96 22.65
N ALA A 167 3.70 -25.72 22.13
CA ALA A 167 3.96 -26.69 21.06
C ALA A 167 4.25 -26.01 19.70
N LEU A 168 3.74 -24.80 19.47
CA LEU A 168 3.95 -24.03 18.23
C LEU A 168 5.14 -23.06 18.31
N SER A 169 5.39 -22.49 19.50
CA SER A 169 6.38 -21.44 19.74
C SER A 169 6.96 -21.53 21.13
N LYS A 170 8.30 -21.66 21.19
CA LYS A 170 9.05 -21.64 22.46
C LYS A 170 9.19 -20.23 23.04
N HIS A 171 8.97 -19.19 22.23
CA HIS A 171 9.19 -17.79 22.61
C HIS A 171 7.92 -17.09 23.11
N LEU A 172 6.76 -17.75 22.99
CA LEU A 172 5.50 -17.23 23.52
C LEU A 172 5.21 -17.89 24.86
N ASN A 173 4.97 -17.05 25.86
CA ASN A 173 4.62 -17.45 27.22
C ASN A 173 3.39 -16.65 27.69
N SER A 174 2.89 -16.95 28.88
CA SER A 174 1.70 -16.28 29.44
C SER A 174 1.87 -14.76 29.53
N GLN A 175 3.08 -14.29 29.85
CA GLN A 175 3.37 -12.87 30.08
C GLN A 175 3.35 -12.05 28.80
N ASN A 176 3.82 -12.61 27.68
CA ASN A 176 3.96 -11.86 26.41
C ASN A 176 2.90 -12.21 25.35
N PHE A 177 2.09 -13.26 25.57
CA PHE A 177 1.11 -13.72 24.58
C PHE A 177 0.10 -12.62 24.22
N GLY A 178 -0.53 -12.02 25.24
CA GLY A 178 -1.58 -11.02 25.06
C GLY A 178 -1.11 -9.82 24.24
N GLU A 179 0.04 -9.24 24.62
CA GLU A 179 0.64 -8.09 23.92
C GLU A 179 0.99 -8.43 22.47
N ARG A 180 1.55 -9.61 22.21
CA ARG A 180 1.96 -9.99 20.84
C ARG A 180 0.77 -10.26 19.93
N MET A 181 -0.27 -10.93 20.44
CA MET A 181 -1.51 -11.12 19.69
C MET A 181 -2.21 -9.78 19.44
N TYR A 182 -2.27 -8.89 20.44
CA TYR A 182 -2.80 -7.54 20.30
C TYR A 182 -2.09 -6.76 19.17
N LYS A 183 -0.75 -6.74 19.17
CA LYS A 183 0.04 -6.07 18.11
C LYS A 183 -0.23 -6.65 16.73
N VAL A 184 -0.39 -7.97 16.62
CA VAL A 184 -0.74 -8.61 15.34
C VAL A 184 -2.12 -8.19 14.85
N ILE A 185 -3.13 -8.21 15.72
CA ILE A 185 -4.52 -7.86 15.39
C ILE A 185 -4.62 -6.40 14.91
N ILE A 186 -4.02 -5.47 15.64
CA ILE A 186 -4.01 -4.05 15.28
C ILE A 186 -3.28 -3.80 13.95
N ARG A 187 -2.10 -4.44 13.74
CA ARG A 187 -1.36 -4.31 12.48
C ARG A 187 -2.15 -4.80 11.27
N ASN A 188 -3.00 -5.80 11.45
CA ASN A 188 -3.85 -6.36 10.41
C ASN A 188 -5.22 -5.66 10.30
N LYS A 189 -5.47 -4.60 11.09
CA LYS A 189 -6.73 -3.84 11.11
C LYS A 189 -7.97 -4.74 11.29
N ILE A 190 -7.85 -5.79 12.10
CA ILE A 190 -8.95 -6.72 12.34
C ILE A 190 -9.91 -6.09 13.36
N ASN A 191 -11.18 -5.93 12.99
CA ASN A 191 -12.24 -5.43 13.87
C ASN A 191 -12.97 -6.62 14.53
N LEU A 192 -12.77 -6.83 15.84
CA LEU A 192 -13.43 -7.90 16.58
C LEU A 192 -14.90 -7.59 16.96
N ASN A 193 -15.35 -6.35 16.77
CA ASN A 193 -16.71 -5.94 17.13
C ASN A 193 -17.73 -6.26 16.03
N GLU A 194 -17.28 -6.50 14.79
CA GLU A 194 -18.15 -6.95 13.71
C GLU A 194 -18.28 -8.47 13.83
N GLU A 195 -19.49 -8.96 14.10
CA GLU A 195 -19.78 -10.38 13.93
C GLU A 195 -19.37 -10.77 12.51
N ALA A 196 -18.56 -11.83 12.39
CA ALA A 196 -17.95 -12.21 11.12
C ALA A 196 -19.04 -12.43 10.07
N VAL A 197 -19.25 -11.41 9.23
CA VAL A 197 -20.12 -11.51 8.07
C VAL A 197 -19.47 -12.55 7.17
N SER A 198 -20.11 -13.70 7.04
CA SER A 198 -19.71 -14.73 6.08
C SER A 198 -19.94 -14.15 4.68
N GLU A 199 -18.95 -13.43 4.16
CA GLU A 199 -18.96 -13.04 2.75
C GLU A 199 -18.85 -14.31 1.91
N GLU A 200 -19.98 -14.73 1.35
CA GLU A 200 -20.07 -15.66 0.23
C GLU A 200 -19.42 -15.01 -1.01
N ASN A 201 -18.09 -14.93 -1.00
CA ASN A 201 -17.33 -14.40 -2.14
C ASN A 201 -17.13 -15.50 -3.18
N GLU A 202 -17.78 -15.32 -4.33
CA GLU A 202 -17.67 -16.07 -5.58
C GLU A 202 -16.30 -16.74 -5.74
N THR A 203 -16.30 -18.06 -5.63
CA THR A 203 -15.14 -18.89 -5.95
C THR A 203 -15.14 -19.19 -7.43
N ILE A 204 -14.17 -18.64 -8.15
CA ILE A 204 -13.86 -19.10 -9.50
C ILE A 204 -13.12 -20.43 -9.36
N GLU A 205 -13.84 -21.54 -9.54
CA GLU A 205 -13.24 -22.86 -9.65
C GLU A 205 -12.42 -22.93 -10.94
N LYS A 206 -11.12 -23.24 -10.84
CA LYS A 206 -10.25 -23.52 -11.98
C LYS A 206 -9.49 -24.84 -11.75
N PRO A 207 -9.15 -25.55 -12.85
CA PRO A 207 -8.71 -26.95 -12.81
C PRO A 207 -7.35 -27.16 -12.12
N PRO A 208 -7.00 -28.42 -11.76
CA PRO A 208 -5.88 -28.75 -10.90
C PRO A 208 -4.55 -28.37 -11.55
N MET A 209 -3.69 -27.67 -10.79
CA MET A 209 -2.41 -27.18 -11.28
C MET A 209 -1.29 -28.14 -10.86
N GLU A 210 -0.59 -28.74 -11.82
CA GLU A 210 0.54 -29.66 -11.58
C GLU A 210 1.75 -28.95 -10.95
N PHE A 211 2.38 -29.63 -9.99
CA PHE A 211 3.49 -29.13 -9.18
C PHE A 211 4.83 -29.24 -9.92
N CYS A 212 5.50 -28.11 -10.20
CA CYS A 212 6.89 -28.10 -10.69
C CYS A 212 7.93 -28.08 -9.54
N PRO A 213 9.01 -28.90 -9.59
CA PRO A 213 10.09 -28.90 -8.60
C PRO A 213 10.96 -27.63 -8.67
N ARG A 214 11.41 -27.11 -7.52
CA ARG A 214 12.26 -25.91 -7.43
C ARG A 214 13.75 -26.27 -7.41
N GLU A 215 14.46 -25.87 -8.45
CA GLU A 215 15.91 -25.82 -8.52
C GLU A 215 16.49 -24.60 -7.77
N ARG A 216 17.62 -24.79 -7.10
CA ARG A 216 18.30 -23.79 -6.26
C ARG A 216 18.98 -22.75 -7.15
N GLN A 217 18.39 -21.57 -7.31
CA GLN A 217 18.96 -20.47 -8.08
C GLN A 217 19.87 -19.59 -7.22
N LEU A 218 21.13 -19.44 -7.64
CA LEU A 218 22.05 -18.37 -7.23
C LEU A 218 21.32 -17.03 -7.20
N SER A 219 21.62 -16.19 -6.21
CA SER A 219 20.93 -14.93 -5.91
C SER A 219 21.02 -13.95 -7.07
N LYS A 220 20.07 -14.08 -8.02
CA LYS A 220 19.85 -13.09 -9.08
C LYS A 220 19.61 -11.74 -8.41
N PRO A 221 20.20 -10.64 -8.92
CA PRO A 221 19.95 -9.30 -8.40
C PRO A 221 18.44 -9.10 -8.33
N ILE A 222 17.95 -8.69 -7.15
CA ILE A 222 16.52 -8.57 -6.85
C ILE A 222 15.94 -7.56 -7.84
N ARG A 223 15.39 -8.08 -8.94
CA ARG A 223 14.75 -7.28 -9.98
C ARG A 223 13.56 -6.59 -9.34
N ARG A 224 13.63 -5.26 -9.25
CA ARG A 224 12.54 -4.43 -8.74
C ARG A 224 11.46 -4.39 -9.80
N ARG A 225 10.21 -4.67 -9.42
CA ARG A 225 9.06 -4.60 -10.33
C ARG A 225 8.37 -3.25 -10.19
N CYS A 226 7.95 -2.69 -11.32
CA CYS A 226 7.06 -1.54 -11.33
C CYS A 226 5.70 -1.92 -10.72
N ALA A 227 5.15 -1.11 -9.83
CA ALA A 227 3.82 -1.31 -9.26
C ALA A 227 2.71 -1.11 -10.30
N VAL A 228 3.04 -0.48 -11.44
CA VAL A 228 2.08 -0.04 -12.44
C VAL A 228 1.98 -1.03 -13.60
N CYS A 229 3.07 -1.30 -14.32
CA CYS A 229 3.10 -2.32 -15.38
C CYS A 229 3.53 -3.72 -14.91
N SER A 230 3.91 -3.91 -13.64
CA SER A 230 4.44 -5.18 -13.09
C SER A 230 5.73 -5.71 -13.73
N GLU A 231 6.29 -5.01 -14.72
CA GLU A 231 7.54 -5.39 -15.38
C GLU A 231 8.74 -5.21 -14.44
N ALA A 232 9.69 -6.14 -14.56
CA ALA A 232 10.99 -6.02 -13.92
C ALA A 232 11.83 -4.95 -14.63
N LYS A 233 12.38 -4.02 -13.85
CA LYS A 233 13.13 -2.88 -14.39
C LYS A 233 14.47 -2.73 -13.69
N SER A 234 15.40 -2.04 -14.37
CA SER A 234 16.66 -1.65 -13.76
C SER A 234 16.41 -0.62 -12.65
N PRO A 235 17.23 -0.57 -11.59
CA PRO A 235 17.06 0.41 -10.51
C PRO A 235 17.03 1.87 -10.99
N HIS A 236 17.68 2.18 -12.11
CA HIS A 236 17.79 3.52 -12.70
C HIS A 236 16.58 3.95 -13.53
N THR A 237 15.67 3.01 -13.86
CA THR A 237 14.47 3.29 -14.67
C THR A 237 13.20 3.35 -13.84
N VAL A 238 13.32 3.26 -12.51
CA VAL A 238 12.22 3.29 -11.56
C VAL A 238 12.46 4.32 -10.46
N LYS A 239 11.44 5.12 -10.18
CA LYS A 239 11.39 6.01 -9.02
C LYS A 239 10.67 5.33 -7.87
N GLU A 240 11.19 5.50 -6.66
CA GLU A 240 10.48 5.13 -5.44
C GLU A 240 9.56 6.29 -5.01
N VAL A 241 8.26 6.03 -4.98
CA VAL A 241 7.19 7.00 -4.75
C VAL A 241 6.57 6.75 -3.37
N ALA A 242 6.92 7.60 -2.42
CA ALA A 242 6.35 7.59 -1.08
C ALA A 242 5.13 8.53 -0.96
N SER A 243 5.15 9.66 -1.69
CA SER A 243 4.13 10.70 -1.62
C SER A 243 2.77 10.20 -2.10
N GLY A 244 1.74 10.38 -1.28
CA GLY A 244 0.35 10.07 -1.65
C GLY A 244 -0.12 10.91 -2.85
N ASN A 245 0.34 12.16 -2.97
CA ASN A 245 0.04 13.03 -4.11
C ASN A 245 0.57 12.44 -5.41
N GLU A 246 1.83 12.02 -5.45
CA GLU A 246 2.42 11.44 -6.65
C GLU A 246 1.71 10.15 -7.06
N LYS A 247 1.37 9.28 -6.10
CA LYS A 247 0.59 8.06 -6.39
C LYS A 247 -0.78 8.40 -6.96
N MET A 248 -1.46 9.39 -6.39
CA MET A 248 -2.77 9.87 -6.86
C MET A 248 -2.68 10.36 -8.30
N ILE A 249 -1.73 11.23 -8.65
CA ILE A 249 -1.56 11.74 -10.02
C ILE A 249 -1.32 10.60 -11.02
N VAL A 250 -0.45 9.62 -10.69
CA VAL A 250 -0.22 8.46 -11.57
C VAL A 250 -1.51 7.64 -11.74
N MET A 251 -2.28 7.43 -10.68
CA MET A 251 -3.54 6.68 -10.76
C MET A 251 -4.63 7.41 -11.55
N ILE A 252 -4.72 8.74 -11.45
CA ILE A 252 -5.61 9.57 -12.27
C ILE A 252 -5.27 9.37 -13.74
N GLY A 253 -3.99 9.50 -14.11
CA GLY A 253 -3.55 9.32 -15.49
C GLY A 253 -3.92 7.94 -16.06
N ARG A 254 -3.77 6.87 -15.26
CA ARG A 254 -4.20 5.53 -15.66
C ARG A 254 -5.70 5.39 -15.86
N TYR A 255 -6.47 5.96 -14.94
CA TYR A 255 -7.92 5.93 -14.99
C TYR A 255 -8.43 6.64 -16.26
N LEU A 256 -7.88 7.83 -16.57
CA LEU A 256 -8.22 8.59 -17.77
C LEU A 256 -7.94 7.81 -19.07
N ARG A 257 -6.90 6.96 -19.08
CA ARG A 257 -6.60 6.06 -20.20
C ARG A 257 -7.37 4.74 -20.20
N GLY A 258 -8.24 4.51 -19.20
CA GLY A 258 -9.02 3.27 -19.10
C GLY A 258 -8.23 2.04 -18.64
N TYR A 259 -7.02 2.21 -18.10
CA TYR A 259 -6.20 1.08 -17.63
C TYR A 259 -6.60 0.55 -16.26
N CYS A 260 -7.44 1.27 -15.51
CA CYS A 260 -7.96 0.81 -14.24
C CYS A 260 -9.32 1.43 -13.92
N THR A 261 -10.07 0.80 -13.01
CA THR A 261 -11.30 1.36 -12.44
C THR A 261 -10.98 2.38 -11.35
N ILE A 262 -11.94 3.25 -11.03
CA ILE A 262 -11.79 4.24 -9.95
C ILE A 262 -11.52 3.58 -8.59
N ALA A 263 -12.12 2.41 -8.32
CA ALA A 263 -11.87 1.64 -7.10
C ALA A 263 -10.41 1.14 -7.01
N ALA A 264 -9.87 0.62 -8.11
CA ALA A 264 -8.48 0.17 -8.18
C ALA A 264 -7.49 1.35 -8.04
N ALA A 265 -7.82 2.49 -8.66
CA ALA A 265 -7.07 3.74 -8.50
C ALA A 265 -7.06 4.19 -7.03
N ARG A 266 -8.20 4.16 -6.33
CA ARG A 266 -8.33 4.53 -4.90
C ARG A 266 -7.51 3.64 -3.99
N ILE A 267 -7.55 2.32 -4.19
CA ILE A 267 -6.76 1.39 -3.38
C ILE A 267 -5.26 1.65 -3.58
N SER A 268 -4.86 1.89 -4.83
CA SER A 268 -3.45 2.09 -5.20
C SER A 268 -2.89 3.44 -4.73
N SER A 269 -3.69 4.52 -4.81
CA SER A 269 -3.28 5.85 -4.34
C SER A 269 -3.11 5.89 -2.81
N ASN A 270 -3.94 5.13 -2.08
CA ASN A 270 -3.94 5.07 -0.61
C ASN A 270 -3.03 3.96 -0.03
N LEU A 271 -2.23 3.29 -0.86
CA LEU A 271 -1.32 2.26 -0.36
C LEU A 271 -0.25 2.88 0.55
N VAL A 272 -0.16 2.37 1.78
CA VAL A 272 0.82 2.80 2.78
C VAL A 272 2.22 2.33 2.38
N GLY A 273 3.23 3.19 2.59
CA GLY A 273 4.63 2.92 2.26
C GLY A 273 5.00 3.40 0.86
N SER A 274 6.20 3.05 0.38
CA SER A 274 6.66 3.44 -0.93
C SER A 274 6.33 2.39 -2.00
N ILE A 275 6.02 2.85 -3.21
CA ILE A 275 5.88 1.99 -4.39
C ILE A 275 6.92 2.36 -5.44
N ARG A 276 7.27 1.44 -6.34
CA ARG A 276 8.23 1.73 -7.41
C ARG A 276 7.51 1.88 -8.73
N ILE A 277 7.75 2.97 -9.43
CA ILE A 277 7.06 3.30 -10.69
C ILE A 277 8.10 3.60 -11.76
N CYS A 278 7.92 3.08 -12.97
CA CYS A 278 8.80 3.43 -14.10
C CYS A 278 8.65 4.89 -14.48
N HIS A 279 9.73 5.54 -14.89
CA HIS A 279 9.69 6.92 -15.39
C HIS A 279 8.69 7.14 -16.53
N LYS A 280 8.56 6.15 -17.44
CA LYS A 280 7.52 6.11 -18.48
C LYS A 280 6.11 6.44 -17.96
N HIS A 281 5.71 5.90 -16.81
CA HIS A 281 4.34 6.06 -16.31
C HIS A 281 4.08 7.45 -15.73
N PHE A 282 5.12 8.20 -15.33
CA PHE A 282 4.98 9.60 -14.92
C PHE A 282 4.64 10.46 -16.14
N ARG A 283 5.37 10.26 -17.24
CA ARG A 283 5.09 10.93 -18.52
C ARG A 283 3.68 10.63 -19.00
N GLU A 284 3.30 9.35 -19.02
CA GLU A 284 1.97 8.91 -19.42
C GLU A 284 0.88 9.58 -18.59
N ALA A 285 1.07 9.66 -17.26
CA ALA A 285 0.11 10.33 -16.39
C ALA A 285 -0.02 11.83 -16.69
N ILE A 286 1.09 12.52 -16.91
CA ILE A 286 1.12 13.95 -17.26
C ILE A 286 0.37 14.19 -18.58
N GLN A 287 0.70 13.42 -19.61
CA GLN A 287 0.04 13.52 -20.92
C GLN A 287 -1.46 13.29 -20.80
N SER A 288 -1.88 12.24 -20.10
CA SER A 288 -3.30 11.92 -19.95
C SER A 288 -4.09 13.03 -19.26
N ILE A 289 -3.50 13.66 -18.24
CA ILE A 289 -4.13 14.77 -17.52
C ILE A 289 -4.15 16.04 -18.38
N GLN A 290 -3.08 16.33 -19.11
CA GLN A 290 -3.02 17.46 -20.03
C GLN A 290 -4.03 17.33 -21.18
N GLU A 291 -4.14 16.14 -21.77
CA GLU A 291 -5.13 15.80 -22.78
C GLU A 291 -6.55 15.96 -22.23
N ALA A 292 -6.81 15.43 -21.03
CA ALA A 292 -8.13 15.54 -20.40
C ALA A 292 -8.54 16.99 -20.09
N LEU A 293 -7.57 17.86 -19.81
CA LEU A 293 -7.80 19.28 -19.51
C LEU A 293 -7.79 20.19 -20.75
N ASP A 294 -7.55 19.64 -21.95
CA ASP A 294 -7.24 20.37 -23.19
C ASP A 294 -6.19 21.47 -22.95
N ILE A 295 -5.12 21.14 -22.21
CA ILE A 295 -4.05 22.10 -21.93
C ILE A 295 -3.29 22.40 -23.22
N ARG A 296 -3.45 23.63 -23.71
CA ARG A 296 -2.66 24.18 -24.81
C ARG A 296 -1.52 24.99 -24.23
N GLN A 297 -0.29 24.62 -24.55
CA GLN A 297 0.88 25.44 -24.22
C GLN A 297 0.94 26.60 -25.21
N ASN A 298 0.49 27.78 -24.76
CA ASN A 298 0.85 29.05 -25.40
C ASN A 298 2.06 29.62 -24.66
N ASN A 299 2.91 30.38 -25.36
CA ASN A 299 4.23 30.82 -24.88
C ASN A 299 4.22 31.62 -23.55
N GLU A 300 3.07 32.05 -23.04
CA GLU A 300 2.97 32.96 -21.90
C GLU A 300 2.01 32.49 -20.78
N THR A 301 1.01 31.64 -21.05
CA THR A 301 0.05 31.19 -20.04
C THR A 301 -0.45 29.77 -20.29
N VAL A 302 -0.60 29.00 -19.21
CA VAL A 302 -1.24 27.67 -19.23
C VAL A 302 -2.74 27.88 -19.04
N THR A 303 -3.51 27.65 -20.11
CA THR A 303 -4.98 27.68 -20.07
C THR A 303 -5.53 26.26 -20.12
N TYR A 304 -6.68 26.03 -19.48
CA TYR A 304 -7.40 24.75 -19.48
C TYR A 304 -8.91 25.00 -19.50
N SER A 305 -9.67 24.03 -19.98
CA SER A 305 -11.14 24.10 -19.98
C SER A 305 -11.69 24.00 -18.54
N GLN A 306 -12.52 24.97 -18.14
CA GLN A 306 -13.19 24.96 -16.81
C GLN A 306 -14.14 23.79 -16.66
N GLU A 307 -14.80 23.39 -17.75
CA GLU A 307 -15.67 22.21 -17.77
C GLU A 307 -14.85 20.93 -17.57
N ALA A 308 -13.75 20.78 -18.31
CA ALA A 308 -12.86 19.64 -18.18
C ALA A 308 -12.26 19.52 -16.76
N MET A 309 -11.87 20.66 -16.17
CA MET A 309 -11.37 20.70 -14.80
C MET A 309 -12.46 20.29 -13.79
N SER A 310 -13.69 20.74 -14.00
CA SER A 310 -14.84 20.37 -13.16
C SER A 310 -15.17 18.87 -13.23
N GLN A 311 -14.95 18.22 -14.37
CA GLN A 311 -15.07 16.76 -14.49
C GLN A 311 -13.88 16.05 -13.82
N LEU A 312 -12.66 16.54 -14.03
CA LEU A 312 -11.46 15.97 -13.43
C LEU A 312 -11.48 16.05 -11.91
N ILE A 313 -11.98 17.14 -11.32
CA ILE A 313 -12.01 17.32 -9.86
C ILE A 313 -12.95 16.32 -9.19
N VAL A 314 -13.99 15.82 -9.87
CA VAL A 314 -14.82 14.71 -9.37
C VAL A 314 -13.97 13.46 -9.19
N ILE A 315 -13.17 13.09 -10.20
CA ILE A 315 -12.26 11.93 -10.15
C ILE A 315 -11.22 12.12 -9.04
N VAL A 316 -10.65 13.33 -8.94
CA VAL A 316 -9.69 13.68 -7.90
C VAL A 316 -10.30 13.49 -6.50
N ASN A 317 -11.51 13.99 -6.27
CA ASN A 317 -12.19 13.88 -4.99
C ASN A 317 -12.58 12.43 -4.63
N GLU A 318 -12.84 11.58 -5.64
CA GLU A 318 -13.00 10.14 -5.42
C GLU A 318 -11.71 9.45 -4.93
N LEU A 319 -10.54 10.00 -5.24
CA LEU A 319 -9.25 9.44 -4.79
C LEU A 319 -8.73 10.10 -3.50
N ARG A 320 -8.98 11.39 -3.35
CA ARG A 320 -8.58 12.23 -2.23
C ARG A 320 -9.66 13.26 -1.95
N PRO A 321 -10.57 12.99 -0.99
CA PRO A 321 -11.63 13.92 -0.65
C PRO A 321 -11.09 15.29 -0.25
N LEU A 322 -11.86 16.34 -0.54
CA LEU A 322 -11.62 17.73 -0.13
C LEU A 322 -10.47 18.44 -0.84
N LEU A 323 -9.98 17.92 -1.97
CA LEU A 323 -8.98 18.63 -2.76
C LEU A 323 -9.67 19.65 -3.66
N SER A 324 -9.38 20.93 -3.46
CA SER A 324 -9.92 22.00 -4.31
C SER A 324 -9.17 22.07 -5.65
N THR A 325 -9.80 22.69 -6.66
CA THR A 325 -9.17 22.90 -7.97
C THR A 325 -7.80 23.60 -7.88
N PRO A 326 -7.63 24.72 -7.15
CA PRO A 326 -6.31 25.34 -6.99
C PRO A 326 -5.28 24.42 -6.32
N GLN A 327 -5.70 23.64 -5.32
CA GLN A 327 -4.81 22.69 -4.65
C GLN A 327 -4.38 21.56 -5.60
N PHE A 328 -5.31 21.02 -6.39
CA PHE A 328 -5.00 20.00 -7.39
C PHE A 328 -4.00 20.54 -8.43
N ILE A 329 -4.19 21.76 -8.92
CA ILE A 329 -3.26 22.40 -9.87
C ILE A 329 -1.86 22.53 -9.26
N ALA A 330 -1.75 23.00 -8.02
CA ALA A 330 -0.47 23.11 -7.33
C ALA A 330 0.22 21.75 -7.21
N VAL A 331 -0.53 20.71 -6.79
CA VAL A 331 -0.02 19.34 -6.69
C VAL A 331 0.42 18.78 -8.05
N PHE A 332 -0.34 19.05 -9.11
CA PHE A 332 -0.01 18.60 -10.46
C PHE A 332 1.22 19.31 -11.01
N GLN A 333 1.35 20.62 -10.79
CA GLN A 333 2.53 21.40 -11.20
C GLN A 333 3.79 20.96 -10.46
N GLU A 334 3.69 20.71 -9.15
CA GLU A 334 4.77 20.13 -8.36
C GLU A 334 5.18 18.75 -8.90
N PHE A 335 4.19 17.91 -9.25
CA PHE A 335 4.44 16.60 -9.86
C PHE A 335 5.16 16.70 -11.20
N VAL A 336 4.73 17.60 -12.09
CA VAL A 336 5.38 17.82 -13.40
C VAL A 336 6.82 18.27 -13.19
N THR A 337 7.03 19.29 -12.37
CA THR A 337 8.37 19.87 -12.09
C THR A 337 9.31 18.83 -11.49
N SER A 338 8.85 18.08 -10.49
CA SER A 338 9.65 17.07 -9.79
C SER A 338 10.03 15.86 -10.64
N ASN A 339 9.31 15.64 -11.75
CA ASN A 339 9.52 14.50 -12.64
C ASN A 339 10.01 14.91 -14.03
N GLN A 340 10.32 16.19 -14.26
CA GLN A 340 10.80 16.71 -15.54
C GLN A 340 12.07 15.98 -16.01
N LEU A 341 13.06 15.82 -15.13
CA LEU A 341 14.31 15.09 -15.45
C LEU A 341 14.06 13.61 -15.75
N SER A 342 13.08 13.00 -15.08
CA SER A 342 12.69 11.61 -15.34
C SER A 342 12.09 11.45 -16.75
N ILE A 343 11.35 12.46 -17.21
CA ILE A 343 10.76 12.50 -18.56
C ILE A 343 11.84 12.71 -19.61
N GLU A 344 12.82 13.58 -19.35
CA GLU A 344 13.92 13.83 -20.29
C GLU A 344 14.84 12.61 -20.44
N TYR A 345 15.21 11.97 -19.34
CA TYR A 345 16.06 10.77 -19.34
C TYR A 345 15.49 9.66 -20.23
N ASP A 346 14.20 9.40 -20.08
CA ASP A 346 13.47 8.37 -20.83
C ASP A 346 13.47 8.63 -22.35
N ARG A 347 13.38 9.91 -22.79
CA ARG A 347 13.51 10.27 -24.23
C ARG A 347 14.89 9.91 -24.77
N THR A 348 15.94 10.17 -23.98
CA THR A 348 17.32 9.90 -24.42
C THR A 348 17.64 8.40 -24.47
N TYR A 349 17.05 7.61 -23.57
CA TYR A 349 17.27 6.17 -23.53
C TYR A 349 16.55 5.45 -24.67
N GLU A 350 15.29 5.82 -24.96
CA GLU A 350 14.55 5.30 -26.11
C GLU A 350 15.28 5.59 -27.43
N ASN A 351 15.86 6.79 -27.58
CA ASN A 351 16.62 7.17 -28.77
C ASN A 351 17.99 6.47 -28.90
N ARG A 352 18.52 5.89 -27.82
CA ARG A 352 19.84 5.22 -27.81
C ARG A 352 19.76 3.71 -27.87
N ASN A 353 18.58 3.10 -27.82
CA ASN A 353 18.46 1.65 -27.80
C ASN A 353 18.71 1.09 -29.23
N PRO A 354 19.83 0.41 -29.51
CA PRO A 354 20.24 0.03 -30.87
C PRO A 354 19.46 -1.16 -31.44
N THR A 355 18.42 -1.63 -30.76
CA THR A 355 17.63 -2.81 -31.19
C THR A 355 16.87 -2.59 -32.51
N ASN A 356 16.82 -1.36 -33.04
CA ASN A 356 16.35 -1.09 -34.40
C ASN A 356 17.44 -1.19 -35.49
N PHE A 357 18.72 -1.40 -35.16
CA PHE A 357 19.79 -1.58 -36.15
C PHE A 357 19.96 -3.03 -36.64
N LEU A 358 19.38 -4.02 -35.96
CA LEU A 358 19.50 -5.43 -36.34
C LEU A 358 18.39 -5.95 -37.28
N GLN A 359 17.61 -5.05 -37.89
CA GLN A 359 16.54 -5.41 -38.84
C GLN A 359 16.71 -4.84 -40.25
N GLN A 360 17.85 -4.23 -40.59
CA GLN A 360 18.08 -3.64 -41.92
C GLN A 360 19.06 -4.38 -42.86
N ASP A 361 19.72 -5.47 -42.44
CA ASP A 361 20.69 -6.21 -43.27
C ASP A 361 20.24 -7.62 -43.70
N SER A 362 18.99 -7.78 -44.15
CA SER A 362 18.53 -9.05 -44.74
C SER A 362 18.19 -8.97 -46.24
N SER A 363 18.65 -7.94 -46.93
CA SER A 363 18.60 -7.85 -48.41
C SER A 363 20.01 -8.02 -49.01
N ILE A 364 20.63 -9.17 -48.77
CA ILE A 364 21.70 -9.69 -49.63
C ILE A 364 21.07 -10.79 -50.46
N GLU A 365 20.82 -10.51 -51.74
CA GLU A 365 20.38 -11.51 -52.71
C GLU A 365 21.47 -12.59 -52.85
N PRO A 366 21.11 -13.89 -52.88
CA PRO A 366 22.07 -14.93 -53.18
C PRO A 366 22.51 -14.80 -54.64
N SER A 367 23.79 -14.50 -54.83
CA SER A 367 24.43 -14.57 -56.14
C SER A 367 24.39 -16.01 -56.65
N ASN A 368 23.85 -16.19 -57.85
CA ASN A 368 23.88 -17.43 -58.60
C ASN A 368 25.33 -17.88 -58.84
N CYS A 369 25.76 -18.94 -58.15
CA CYS A 369 26.90 -19.74 -58.60
C CYS A 369 26.39 -20.83 -59.55
N MET A 370 26.53 -20.59 -60.86
CA MET A 370 26.63 -21.64 -61.86
C MET A 370 28.09 -22.15 -61.89
N ASN A 371 28.29 -23.42 -61.56
CA ASN A 371 29.08 -24.40 -62.33
C ASN A 371 29.07 -25.76 -61.64
#